data_AF-A2DDJ1-F1
#
_entry.id   AF-A2DDJ1-F1
#
_cell.length_a   1.000
_cell.length_b   1.000
_cell.length_c   1.000
_cell.angle_alpha   90.00
_cell.angle_beta   90.00
_cell.angle_gamma   90.00
#
_symmetry.space_group_name_H-M   'P 1'
#
loop_
_entity.id
_entity.type
_entity.pdbx_description
1 polymer ?
#
loop_
_entity_poly.entity_id
_entity_poly.type
_entity_poly.pdbx_seq_one_letter_code
_entity_poly.pdbx_strand_id
1 'polypeptide(L)'
;MELHVCIMSGKDLPIMGLLRSINPLIELDCESIHHETQLFKNKRNPTWNEQFTFPIEKIRGKLTLTLKNIKHQKAKPCSKFEIKIKEIPFGIILDQWIDLNSLSEKRKGGMLHVKFHLINHGEIPFVEYALNNSYPKHIAAEDSSSAPKEKPFFFDDFTLGIELPIAFDRRKALTP
;
A
#
# COMPACT_ATOMS: atom_id res chain seq x y z
N MET A 1 -0.48 17.15 -8.11
CA MET A 1 -0.41 16.35 -6.85
C MET A 1 0.80 15.46 -6.95
N GLU A 2 1.25 14.87 -5.84
CA GLU A 2 2.32 13.89 -5.83
C GLU A 2 1.86 12.61 -5.15
N LEU A 3 2.16 11.47 -5.77
CA LEU A 3 2.01 10.17 -5.14
C LEU A 3 3.38 9.74 -4.60
N HIS A 4 3.45 9.56 -3.29
CA HIS A 4 4.60 8.95 -2.65
C HIS A 4 4.32 7.48 -2.37
N VAL A 5 5.33 6.66 -2.66
CA VAL A 5 5.26 5.20 -2.49
C VAL A 5 6.48 4.76 -1.70
N CYS A 6 6.29 4.02 -0.60
CA CYS A 6 7.38 3.38 0.13
C CYS A 6 7.29 1.87 -0.04
N ILE A 7 8.28 1.25 -0.67
CA ILE A 7 8.41 -0.21 -0.74
C ILE A 7 9.18 -0.67 0.50
N MET A 8 8.48 -1.25 1.47
CA MET A 8 9.09 -1.61 2.75
C MET A 8 9.70 -3.01 2.72
N SER A 9 8.90 -4.03 2.43
CA SER A 9 9.38 -5.42 2.47
C SER A 9 8.59 -6.34 1.54
N GLY A 10 9.20 -7.49 1.23
CA GLY A 10 8.55 -8.58 0.53
C GLY A 10 8.42 -9.80 1.42
N LYS A 11 7.35 -10.57 1.23
CA LYS A 11 7.11 -11.82 1.96
C LYS A 11 6.70 -12.93 1.01
N ASP A 12 7.26 -14.11 1.24
CA ASP A 12 6.93 -15.34 0.53
C ASP A 12 7.03 -15.25 -1.00
N LEU A 13 7.93 -14.41 -1.50
CA LEU A 13 8.11 -14.15 -2.93
C LEU A 13 8.33 -15.46 -3.73
N PRO A 14 7.88 -15.53 -5.00
CA PRO A 14 7.99 -16.73 -5.82
C PRO A 14 9.46 -17.06 -6.12
N ILE A 15 9.90 -18.23 -5.67
CA ILE A 15 11.15 -18.83 -6.14
C ILE A 15 11.00 -19.26 -7.60
N MET A 16 12.05 -19.16 -8.43
CA MET A 16 11.95 -19.39 -9.87
C MET A 16 13.18 -20.09 -10.47
N GLY A 17 12.96 -20.82 -11.57
CA GLY A 17 14.00 -21.56 -12.30
C GLY A 17 14.47 -22.83 -11.58
N LEU A 18 15.43 -23.54 -12.19
CA LEU A 18 15.93 -24.82 -11.68
C LEU A 18 16.52 -24.70 -10.27
N LEU A 19 17.29 -23.64 -10.02
CA LEU A 19 17.94 -23.37 -8.73
C LEU A 19 16.98 -22.92 -7.62
N ARG A 20 15.66 -22.83 -7.90
CA ARG A 20 14.64 -22.46 -6.91
C ARG A 20 14.98 -21.20 -6.09
N SER A 21 15.49 -20.17 -6.77
CA SER A 21 15.93 -18.92 -6.16
C SER A 21 15.29 -17.70 -6.84
N ILE A 22 15.27 -16.58 -6.12
CA ILE A 22 14.84 -15.28 -6.63
C ILE A 22 15.84 -14.20 -6.24
N ASN A 23 16.17 -13.33 -7.20
CA ASN A 23 16.90 -12.10 -7.00
C ASN A 23 15.91 -10.94 -7.21
N PRO A 24 15.18 -10.53 -6.15
CA PRO A 24 14.03 -9.67 -6.33
C PRO A 24 14.43 -8.21 -6.53
N LEU A 25 13.71 -7.57 -7.43
CA LEU A 25 13.67 -6.12 -7.65
C LEU A 25 12.21 -5.76 -7.96
N ILE A 26 11.72 -4.65 -7.39
CA ILE A 26 10.41 -4.12 -7.71
C ILE A 26 10.59 -2.98 -8.69
N GLU A 27 9.98 -3.12 -9.86
CA GLU A 27 9.78 -2.01 -10.79
C GLU A 27 8.46 -1.32 -10.43
N LEU A 28 8.49 0.01 -10.38
CA LEU A 28 7.34 0.87 -10.21
C LEU A 28 7.15 1.66 -11.51
N ASP A 29 5.94 1.58 -12.08
CA ASP A 29 5.55 2.32 -13.27
C ASP A 29 4.29 3.14 -12.98
N CYS A 30 4.38 4.46 -13.17
CA CYS A 30 3.24 5.35 -13.03
C CYS A 30 3.35 6.48 -14.07
N GLU A 31 2.35 6.60 -14.94
CA GLU A 31 2.28 7.65 -15.96
C GLU A 31 3.55 7.77 -16.85
N SER A 32 4.19 6.65 -17.19
CA SER A 32 5.47 6.56 -17.94
C SER A 32 6.73 7.02 -17.18
N ILE A 33 6.60 7.27 -15.88
CA ILE A 33 7.74 7.43 -14.98
C ILE A 33 8.05 6.07 -14.37
N HIS A 34 9.32 5.67 -14.49
CA HIS A 34 9.80 4.37 -14.07
C HIS A 34 10.81 4.52 -12.93
N HIS A 35 10.62 3.74 -11.89
CA HIS A 35 11.58 3.56 -10.80
C HIS A 35 11.83 2.08 -10.54
N GLU A 36 12.98 1.77 -9.95
CA GLU A 36 13.32 0.41 -9.53
C GLU A 36 13.94 0.46 -8.13
N THR A 37 13.59 -0.51 -7.29
CA THR A 37 14.24 -0.70 -5.99
C THR A 37 15.66 -1.26 -6.15
N GLN A 38 16.45 -1.26 -5.07
CA GLN A 38 17.67 -2.04 -5.05
C GLN A 38 17.42 -3.54 -5.32
N LEU A 39 18.38 -4.18 -6.00
CA LEU A 39 18.35 -5.61 -6.28
C LEU A 39 18.91 -6.41 -5.10
N PHE A 40 18.13 -7.35 -4.58
CA PHE A 40 18.66 -8.37 -3.66
C PHE A 40 19.07 -9.65 -4.40
N LYS A 41 20.09 -10.34 -3.89
CA LYS A 41 20.50 -11.67 -4.37
C LYS A 41 19.93 -12.76 -3.47
N ASN A 42 19.31 -13.77 -4.07
CA ASN A 42 18.78 -14.97 -3.41
C ASN A 42 17.98 -14.69 -2.13
N LYS A 43 17.04 -13.73 -2.19
CA LYS A 43 16.30 -13.25 -1.01
C LYS A 43 14.80 -13.38 -1.25
N ARG A 44 14.15 -14.27 -0.51
CA ARG A 44 12.70 -14.49 -0.62
C ARG A 44 11.86 -13.52 0.22
N ASN A 45 12.44 -12.99 1.29
CA ASN A 45 11.81 -12.02 2.19
C ASN A 45 12.74 -10.79 2.33
N PRO A 46 12.88 -9.96 1.29
CA PRO A 46 13.71 -8.75 1.32
C PRO A 46 13.07 -7.61 2.12
N THR A 47 13.91 -6.67 2.54
CA THR A 47 13.50 -5.41 3.18
C THR A 47 14.21 -4.29 2.44
N TRP A 48 13.46 -3.41 1.79
CA TRP A 48 13.96 -2.31 0.98
C TRP A 48 13.92 -0.99 1.73
N ASN A 49 12.75 -0.62 2.27
CA ASN A 49 12.48 0.69 2.88
C ASN A 49 12.85 1.86 1.95
N GLU A 50 12.54 1.71 0.66
CA GLU A 50 12.85 2.70 -0.37
C GLU A 50 11.63 3.52 -0.73
N GLN A 51 11.81 4.83 -0.88
CA GLN A 51 10.75 5.79 -1.17
C GLN A 51 10.88 6.35 -2.57
N PHE A 52 9.74 6.50 -3.24
CA PHE A 52 9.62 7.01 -4.60
C PHE A 52 8.51 8.07 -4.65
N THR A 53 8.65 9.02 -5.57
CA THR A 53 7.69 10.11 -5.77
C THR A 53 7.31 10.19 -7.23
N PHE A 54 6.02 10.25 -7.50
CA PHE A 54 5.46 10.40 -8.84
C PHE A 54 4.65 11.70 -8.90
N PRO A 55 4.97 12.65 -9.80
CA PRO A 55 4.04 13.72 -10.12
C PRO A 55 2.79 13.11 -10.76
N ILE A 56 1.61 13.54 -10.29
CA ILE A 56 0.31 13.09 -10.80
C ILE A 56 -0.39 14.28 -11.44
N GLU A 57 -0.58 14.19 -12.76
CA GLU A 57 -1.35 15.17 -13.53
C GLU A 57 -2.83 14.77 -13.63
N LYS A 58 -3.12 13.47 -13.75
CA LYS A 58 -4.48 12.96 -14.02
C LYS A 58 -4.87 11.85 -13.05
N ILE A 59 -5.97 12.05 -12.31
CA ILE A 59 -6.48 11.04 -11.36
C ILE A 59 -6.88 9.69 -12.01
N ARG A 60 -7.03 9.66 -13.35
CA ARG A 60 -7.38 8.45 -14.12
C ARG A 60 -6.20 7.52 -14.36
N GLY A 61 -4.97 7.92 -14.00
CA GLY A 61 -3.78 7.09 -14.11
C GLY A 61 -3.80 5.86 -13.19
N LYS A 62 -2.73 5.06 -13.27
CA LYS A 62 -2.51 3.90 -12.40
C LYS A 62 -1.03 3.77 -12.05
N LEU A 63 -0.76 3.18 -10.90
CA LEU A 63 0.55 2.69 -10.49
C LEU A 63 0.58 1.17 -10.68
N THR A 64 1.64 0.68 -11.32
CA THR A 64 1.94 -0.75 -11.46
C THR A 64 3.21 -1.07 -10.68
N LEU A 65 3.14 -2.07 -9.81
CA LEU A 65 4.30 -2.64 -9.12
C LEU A 65 4.59 -4.01 -9.71
N THR A 66 5.76 -4.21 -10.30
CA THR A 66 6.15 -5.49 -10.93
C THR A 66 7.34 -6.09 -10.21
N LEU A 67 7.16 -7.28 -9.63
CA LEU A 67 8.26 -8.07 -9.13
C LEU A 67 9.02 -8.71 -10.30
N LYS A 68 10.28 -8.37 -10.44
CA LYS A 68 11.21 -8.98 -11.39
C LYS A 68 12.19 -9.90 -10.66
N ASN A 69 12.51 -11.02 -11.29
CA ASN A 69 13.64 -11.87 -10.91
C ASN A 69 14.79 -11.63 -11.88
N ILE A 70 15.89 -11.04 -11.40
CA ILE A 70 17.04 -10.71 -12.23
C ILE A 70 18.07 -11.85 -12.19
N LYS A 71 18.26 -12.57 -13.29
CA LYS A 71 19.28 -13.64 -13.40
C LYS A 71 20.10 -13.47 -14.67
N HIS A 72 21.43 -13.55 -14.56
CA HIS A 72 22.36 -13.38 -15.69
C HIS A 72 22.03 -12.14 -16.54
N GLN A 73 21.76 -11.01 -15.89
CA GLN A 73 21.36 -9.73 -16.50
C GLN A 73 20.02 -9.75 -17.27
N LYS A 74 19.26 -10.85 -17.23
CA LYS A 74 17.90 -10.91 -17.77
C LYS A 74 16.89 -10.64 -16.67
N ALA A 75 16.03 -9.66 -16.90
CA ALA A 75 14.88 -9.39 -16.05
C ALA A 75 13.70 -10.28 -16.47
N LYS A 76 13.18 -11.07 -15.53
CA LYS A 76 11.96 -11.85 -15.74
C LYS A 76 10.85 -11.37 -14.80
N PRO A 77 9.77 -10.76 -15.32
CA PRO A 77 8.58 -10.46 -14.52
C PRO A 77 7.99 -11.75 -13.92
N CYS A 78 7.61 -11.68 -12.64
CA CYS A 78 7.13 -12.83 -11.87
C CYS A 78 5.69 -12.63 -11.38
N SER A 79 5.40 -11.45 -10.85
CA SER A 79 4.11 -11.09 -10.31
C SER A 79 3.94 -9.58 -10.34
N LYS A 80 2.70 -9.09 -10.26
CA LYS A 80 2.39 -7.67 -10.34
C LYS A 80 1.22 -7.26 -9.45
N PHE A 81 1.17 -6.00 -9.10
CA PHE A 81 0.03 -5.34 -8.47
C PHE A 81 -0.28 -4.05 -9.22
N GLU A 82 -1.55 -3.71 -9.35
CA GLU A 82 -2.01 -2.49 -10.01
C GLU A 82 -3.04 -1.81 -9.12
N ILE A 83 -2.89 -0.50 -8.91
CA ILE A 83 -3.85 0.36 -8.20
C ILE A 83 -4.11 1.60 -9.04
N LYS A 84 -5.39 1.99 -9.18
CA LYS A 84 -5.70 3.26 -9.85
C LYS A 84 -5.45 4.41 -8.90
N ILE A 85 -4.95 5.54 -9.40
CA ILE A 85 -4.62 6.68 -8.52
C ILE A 85 -5.87 7.17 -7.77
N LYS A 86 -7.04 7.16 -8.42
CA LYS A 86 -8.33 7.48 -7.78
C LYS A 86 -8.75 6.57 -6.61
N GLU A 87 -8.15 5.39 -6.49
CA GLU A 87 -8.43 4.44 -5.40
C GLU A 87 -7.55 4.75 -4.17
N ILE A 88 -6.55 5.64 -4.30
CA ILE A 88 -5.70 6.09 -3.21
C ILE A 88 -6.34 7.35 -2.58
N PRO A 89 -6.72 7.32 -1.29
CA PRO A 89 -7.29 8.47 -0.61
C PRO A 89 -6.26 9.60 -0.50
N PHE A 90 -6.70 10.81 -0.82
CA PHE A 90 -5.89 12.01 -0.72
C PHE A 90 -5.63 12.36 0.76
N GLY A 91 -4.39 12.67 1.11
CA GLY A 91 -3.97 13.07 2.46
C GLY A 91 -3.96 11.95 3.51
N ILE A 92 -4.26 10.71 3.14
CA ILE A 92 -4.25 9.56 4.05
C ILE A 92 -3.08 8.63 3.70
N ILE A 93 -2.32 8.23 4.70
CA ILE A 93 -1.27 7.22 4.56
C ILE A 93 -1.93 5.84 4.56
N LEU A 94 -1.86 5.16 3.42
CA LEU A 94 -2.23 3.74 3.34
C LEU A 94 -1.00 2.88 3.61
N ASP A 95 -0.93 2.24 4.78
CA ASP A 95 0.15 1.33 5.17
C ASP A 95 -0.37 -0.12 5.25
N GLN A 96 -0.05 -0.96 4.26
CA GLN A 96 -0.67 -2.28 4.16
C GLN A 96 0.21 -3.33 3.48
N TRP A 97 -0.11 -4.59 3.78
CA TRP A 97 0.34 -5.72 2.98
C TRP A 97 -0.59 -5.90 1.78
N ILE A 98 -0.01 -6.01 0.58
CA ILE A 98 -0.70 -6.26 -0.68
C ILE A 98 -0.26 -7.60 -1.28
N ASP A 99 -1.21 -8.35 -1.83
CA ASP A 99 -0.93 -9.55 -2.60
C ASP A 99 -0.50 -9.19 -4.02
N LEU A 100 0.57 -9.83 -4.50
CA LEU A 100 0.96 -9.73 -5.90
C LEU A 100 0.23 -10.80 -6.72
N ASN A 101 -0.41 -10.38 -7.81
CA ASN A 101 -0.99 -11.26 -8.79
C ASN A 101 0.13 -11.97 -9.55
N SER A 102 0.13 -13.30 -9.51
CA SER A 102 1.15 -14.08 -10.21
C SER A 102 1.00 -13.96 -11.72
N LEU A 103 2.12 -13.81 -12.42
CA LEU A 103 2.18 -13.92 -13.89
C LEU A 103 2.36 -15.39 -14.33
N SER A 104 2.35 -16.33 -13.39
CA SER A 104 2.41 -17.77 -13.65
C SER A 104 1.32 -18.50 -12.86
N GLU A 105 0.46 -19.23 -13.56
CA GLU A 105 -0.63 -20.01 -12.95
C GLU A 105 -0.16 -21.04 -11.89
N LYS A 106 1.12 -21.46 -11.95
CA LYS A 106 1.65 -22.53 -11.11
C LYS A 106 2.18 -22.06 -9.76
N ARG A 107 2.26 -20.74 -9.52
CA ARG A 107 2.93 -20.19 -8.32
C ARG A 107 2.13 -19.01 -7.77
N LYS A 108 2.16 -18.83 -6.45
CA LYS A 108 1.67 -17.60 -5.80
C LYS A 108 2.64 -16.45 -6.09
N GLY A 109 2.12 -15.22 -6.15
CA GLY A 109 2.93 -14.05 -6.49
C GLY A 109 3.72 -13.44 -5.32
N GLY A 110 3.47 -13.89 -4.09
CA GLY A 110 4.03 -13.30 -2.87
C GLY A 110 3.28 -12.05 -2.43
N MET A 111 3.76 -11.41 -1.37
CA MET A 111 3.18 -10.20 -0.80
C MET A 111 4.22 -9.08 -0.70
N LEU A 112 3.79 -7.83 -0.80
CA LEU A 112 4.60 -6.65 -0.49
C LEU A 112 3.97 -5.86 0.64
N HIS A 113 4.80 -5.32 1.53
CA HIS A 113 4.41 -4.29 2.48
C HIS A 113 4.73 -2.94 1.86
N VAL A 114 3.70 -2.12 1.64
CA VAL A 114 3.81 -0.87 0.88
C VAL A 114 3.05 0.24 1.59
N LYS A 115 3.63 1.45 1.57
CA LYS A 115 2.92 2.69 1.92
C LYS A 115 2.58 3.49 0.68
N PHE A 116 1.37 4.04 0.62
CA PHE A 116 0.96 5.03 -0.37
C PHE A 116 0.53 6.32 0.33
N HIS A 117 0.89 7.47 -0.24
CA HIS A 117 0.43 8.77 0.26
C HIS A 117 0.29 9.74 -0.92
N LEU A 118 -0.95 10.12 -1.25
CA LEU A 118 -1.26 11.08 -2.31
C LEU A 118 -1.53 12.45 -1.68
N ILE A 119 -0.69 13.43 -1.98
CA ILE A 119 -0.72 14.76 -1.34
C ILE A 119 -0.49 15.90 -2.34
N ASN A 120 -0.55 17.15 -1.86
CA ASN A 120 -0.17 18.28 -2.70
C ASN A 120 1.32 18.23 -3.02
N HIS A 121 1.68 18.80 -4.17
CA HIS A 121 3.08 18.92 -4.54
C HIS A 121 3.85 19.75 -3.50
N GLY A 122 4.99 19.23 -3.04
CA GLY A 122 5.84 19.90 -2.05
C GLY A 122 5.42 19.71 -0.58
N GLU A 123 4.36 18.96 -0.29
CA GLU A 123 4.05 18.54 1.07
C GLU A 123 4.99 17.42 1.55
N ILE A 124 5.20 17.32 2.87
CA ILE A 124 6.07 16.27 3.44
C ILE A 124 5.30 14.94 3.47
N PRO A 125 5.79 13.88 2.81
CA PRO A 125 5.10 12.60 2.78
C PRO A 125 5.28 11.81 4.07
N PHE A 126 4.34 10.89 4.33
CA PHE A 126 4.37 9.93 5.43
C PHE A 126 4.44 10.56 6.84
N VAL A 127 3.91 11.78 6.99
CA VAL A 127 3.69 12.41 8.29
C VAL A 127 2.26 12.11 8.76
N GLU A 128 2.13 11.35 9.84
CA GLU A 128 0.84 11.19 10.52
C GLU A 128 0.52 12.47 11.28
N TYR A 129 -0.40 13.26 10.76
CA TYR A 129 -0.97 14.36 11.53
C TYR A 129 -1.90 13.74 12.58
N ALA A 130 -1.52 13.80 13.85
CA ALA A 130 -2.43 13.53 14.94
C ALA A 130 -3.68 14.39 14.73
N LEU A 131 -4.87 13.77 14.72
CA LEU A 131 -6.19 14.37 14.43
C LEU A 131 -6.61 15.53 15.37
N ASN A 132 -5.68 16.10 16.14
CA ASN A 132 -5.90 17.19 17.05
C ASN A 132 -5.26 18.46 16.48
N ASN A 133 -6.12 19.33 15.98
CA ASN A 133 -5.86 20.65 15.40
C ASN A 133 -5.70 20.66 13.88
N SER A 134 -6.85 20.80 13.23
CA SER A 134 -7.06 21.59 12.01
C SER A 134 -6.12 21.27 10.85
N TYR A 135 -6.65 20.58 9.82
CA TYR A 135 -6.21 20.80 8.44
C TYR A 135 -5.82 22.27 8.27
N PRO A 136 -4.61 22.60 7.78
CA PRO A 136 -4.25 23.98 7.54
C PRO A 136 -5.30 24.57 6.60
N LYS A 137 -6.04 25.58 7.10
CA LYS A 137 -7.00 26.40 6.35
C LYS A 137 -6.32 27.28 5.28
N HIS A 138 -5.25 26.79 4.65
CA HIS A 138 -4.59 27.47 3.55
C HIS A 138 -4.92 26.71 2.27
N ILE A 139 -6.14 26.94 1.77
CA ILE A 139 -6.61 27.12 0.39
C ILE A 139 -8.15 27.18 0.50
N ALA A 140 -8.66 28.33 0.95
CA ALA A 140 -10.05 28.77 0.77
C ALA A 140 -10.19 30.15 1.45
N ALA A 141 -9.62 31.17 0.81
CA ALA A 141 -9.97 32.55 1.08
C ALA A 141 -10.04 33.28 -0.26
N GLU A 142 -10.98 32.88 -1.11
CA GLU A 142 -11.58 33.79 -2.09
C GLU A 142 -13.10 33.65 -1.99
N ASP A 143 -13.68 34.77 -1.58
CA ASP A 143 -15.02 35.29 -1.76
C ASP A 143 -16.29 34.46 -1.46
N SER A 144 -17.07 35.12 -0.59
CA SER A 144 -18.52 35.28 -0.63
C SER A 144 -19.39 34.16 -0.04
N SER A 145 -19.98 34.51 1.11
CA SER A 145 -21.43 34.50 1.32
C SER A 145 -22.22 33.32 0.73
N SER A 146 -22.77 32.52 1.65
CA SER A 146 -23.79 31.48 1.48
C SER A 146 -23.29 30.06 1.15
N ALA A 147 -23.15 29.25 2.20
CA ALA A 147 -23.19 27.79 2.09
C ALA A 147 -24.24 27.25 3.07
N PRO A 148 -25.12 26.32 2.65
CA PRO A 148 -26.14 25.72 3.50
C PRO A 148 -25.52 24.71 4.48
N LYS A 149 -26.15 24.60 5.65
CA LYS A 149 -25.82 23.58 6.67
C LYS A 149 -26.32 22.23 6.19
N GLU A 150 -25.43 21.37 5.69
CA GLU A 150 -25.72 19.94 5.54
C GLU A 150 -24.86 19.10 6.49
N LYS A 151 -25.53 18.10 7.08
CA LYS A 151 -25.02 17.24 8.15
C LYS A 151 -23.94 16.29 7.62
N PRO A 152 -22.96 15.89 8.45
CA PRO A 152 -21.98 14.87 8.06
C PRO A 152 -22.68 13.54 7.78
N PHE A 153 -22.29 12.92 6.66
CA PHE A 153 -22.67 11.57 6.27
C PHE A 153 -22.00 10.59 7.25
N PHE A 154 -22.78 10.00 8.16
CA PHE A 154 -22.36 8.84 8.94
C PHE A 154 -22.42 7.61 8.03
N PHE A 155 -21.31 6.90 7.86
CA PHE A 155 -21.34 5.53 7.38
C PHE A 155 -21.56 4.62 8.58
N ASP A 156 -22.81 4.25 8.83
CA ASP A 156 -23.16 3.15 9.71
C ASP A 156 -23.20 1.83 8.92
N ASP A 157 -22.86 0.76 9.64
CA ASP A 157 -23.03 -0.67 9.35
C ASP A 157 -22.14 -1.37 8.31
N PHE A 158 -21.07 -1.98 8.83
CA PHE A 158 -20.74 -3.36 8.51
C PHE A 158 -20.49 -4.16 9.80
N THR A 159 -21.56 -4.67 10.41
CA THR A 159 -21.47 -5.80 11.35
C THR A 159 -21.07 -7.06 10.58
N LEU A 160 -19.79 -7.40 10.60
CA LEU A 160 -19.34 -8.78 10.37
C LEU A 160 -19.30 -9.49 11.72
N GLY A 161 -20.30 -10.33 11.96
CA GLY A 161 -20.36 -11.21 13.10
C GLY A 161 -19.16 -12.16 13.12
N ILE A 162 -18.39 -12.09 14.20
CA ILE A 162 -17.48 -13.15 14.63
C ILE A 162 -17.74 -13.33 16.12
N GLU A 163 -18.40 -14.43 16.48
CA GLU A 163 -18.50 -14.88 17.86
C GLU A 163 -17.10 -15.23 18.38
N LEU A 164 -16.71 -14.60 19.50
CA LEU A 164 -15.54 -14.99 20.27
C LEU A 164 -15.89 -16.21 21.14
N PRO A 165 -15.03 -17.25 21.22
CA PRO A 165 -15.30 -18.39 22.07
C PRO A 165 -15.21 -18.02 23.56
N ILE A 166 -16.18 -18.56 24.27
CA ILE A 166 -16.48 -18.44 25.70
C ILE A 166 -15.22 -18.62 26.57
N ALA A 167 -14.91 -17.60 27.38
CA ALA A 167 -13.98 -17.73 28.50
C ALA A 167 -14.66 -18.53 29.62
N PHE A 168 -14.05 -19.66 29.98
CA PHE A 168 -14.49 -20.55 31.06
C PHE A 168 -14.25 -19.87 32.43
N ASP A 169 -15.34 -19.61 33.15
CA ASP A 169 -15.36 -18.95 34.45
C ASP A 169 -14.76 -19.85 35.54
N ARG A 170 -13.80 -19.29 36.31
CA ARG A 170 -13.31 -19.86 37.56
C ARG A 170 -14.02 -19.13 38.71
N ARG A 171 -15.00 -19.79 39.34
CA ARG A 171 -15.14 -20.02 40.81
C ARG A 171 -16.57 -20.39 41.22
N LYS A 172 -16.63 -21.18 42.31
CA LYS A 172 -17.76 -21.64 43.15
C LYS A 172 -18.31 -23.01 42.75
N ALA A 173 -18.55 -23.98 43.65
CA ALA A 173 -18.29 -24.13 45.08
C ALA A 173 -18.56 -25.60 45.47
N LEU A 174 -17.75 -26.09 46.41
CA LEU A 174 -17.96 -27.11 47.46
C LEU A 174 -19.29 -27.93 47.49
N THR A 175 -19.17 -29.27 47.40
CA THR A 175 -19.43 -30.32 48.45
C THR A 175 -20.84 -30.93 48.49
N PRO A 176 -21.03 -32.13 49.09
CA PRO A 176 -20.05 -33.10 49.62
C PRO A 176 -19.85 -34.34 48.73
#